data_AF-A0A924YWV2-F1
#
_entry.id   AF-A0A924YWV2-F1
#
_cell.length_a   1.000
_cell.length_b   1.000
_cell.length_c   1.000
_cell.angle_alpha   90.00
_cell.angle_beta   90.00
_cell.angle_gamma   90.00
#
_symmetry.space_group_name_H-M   'P 1'
#
loop_
_entity.id
_entity.type
_entity.pdbx_description
1 polymer ?
#
loop_
_entity_poly.entity_id
_entity_poly.type
_entity_poly.pdbx_seq_one_letter_code
_entity_poly.pdbx_strand_id
1 'polypeptide(L)'
;GQLRHPDHALYVKWTEQIVDRADAVTIDTQFLKNRFGGVYLPNGKDTDLFNPHSYDPKTVRKQYGLSEYKTLMFPGAPRPHKGVEDVLVALDQLNDPSLRLVIIGGSPYDNYDDMLIERWGRWIIKLPKQPVEKMPEIVSAAHVVVVPQRDTLTAQAQFPLKLTDGMAMAKPILSTNVGDIPDILNHTGYLVAPNSPNQLADKIKWIFNNFEEASDRGLQARKRCVELYSVDAMAAILSSVISSL
;
A
#
# COMPACT_ATOMS: atom_id res chain seq x y z
N GLY A 1 7.22 30.88 -14.34
CA GLY A 1 7.16 30.10 -15.59
C GLY A 1 6.80 28.68 -15.26
N GLN A 2 6.21 27.94 -16.22
CA GLN A 2 5.69 26.58 -16.02
C GLN A 2 6.74 25.57 -15.52
N LEU A 3 8.03 25.80 -15.79
CA LEU A 3 9.15 24.98 -15.30
C LEU A 3 9.41 25.09 -13.77
N ARG A 4 8.65 25.91 -13.03
CA ARG A 4 8.69 25.94 -11.55
C ARG A 4 7.79 24.88 -10.90
N HIS A 5 6.98 24.19 -11.69
CA HIS A 5 5.99 23.21 -11.22
C HIS A 5 6.43 21.82 -11.71
N PRO A 6 6.99 20.97 -10.83
CA PRO A 6 7.55 19.67 -11.23
C PRO A 6 6.50 18.69 -11.78
N ASP A 7 5.23 18.93 -11.48
CA ASP A 7 4.06 18.20 -11.95
C ASP A 7 3.53 18.69 -13.32
N HIS A 8 4.03 19.82 -13.84
CA HIS A 8 3.58 20.37 -15.11
C HIS A 8 4.16 19.60 -16.30
N ALA A 9 3.34 19.29 -17.31
CA ALA A 9 3.73 18.44 -18.45
C ALA A 9 5.00 18.93 -19.19
N LEU A 10 5.19 20.25 -19.31
CA LEU A 10 6.41 20.81 -19.90
C LEU A 10 7.67 20.58 -19.06
N TYR A 11 7.56 20.62 -17.73
CA TYR A 11 8.68 20.30 -16.85
C TYR A 11 9.05 18.83 -17.04
N VAL A 12 8.07 17.93 -16.95
CA VAL A 12 8.27 16.48 -17.11
C VAL A 12 8.88 16.16 -18.48
N LYS A 13 8.33 16.68 -19.57
CA LYS A 13 8.84 16.46 -20.93
C LYS A 13 10.28 16.95 -21.10
N TRP A 14 10.62 18.08 -20.49
CA TRP A 14 11.98 18.60 -20.54
C TRP A 14 12.94 17.75 -19.71
N THR A 15 12.56 17.35 -18.49
CA THR A 15 13.39 16.48 -17.65
C THR A 15 13.61 15.11 -18.29
N GLU A 16 12.61 14.54 -18.96
CA GLU A 16 12.75 13.27 -19.68
C GLU A 16 13.83 13.32 -20.78
N GLN A 17 14.00 14.47 -21.45
CA GLN A 17 14.97 14.64 -22.53
C GLN A 17 16.42 14.77 -22.08
N ILE A 18 16.67 14.91 -20.77
CA ILE A 18 18.01 15.11 -20.21
C ILE A 18 18.42 14.01 -19.24
N VAL A 19 17.60 12.95 -19.09
CA VAL A 19 17.90 11.80 -18.21
C VAL A 19 19.20 11.11 -18.62
N ASP A 20 19.47 11.02 -19.92
CA ASP A 20 20.69 10.43 -20.50
C ASP A 20 21.98 11.23 -20.21
N ARG A 21 21.84 12.45 -19.68
CA ARG A 21 22.97 13.30 -19.27
C ARG A 21 23.37 13.09 -17.81
N ALA A 22 22.62 12.32 -17.04
CA ALA A 22 22.96 12.04 -15.65
C ALA A 22 24.11 11.03 -15.55
N ASP A 23 25.05 11.24 -14.62
CA ASP A 23 26.15 10.29 -14.37
C ASP A 23 25.64 8.94 -13.84
N ALA A 24 24.51 8.94 -13.13
CA ALA A 24 23.75 7.75 -12.78
C ALA A 24 22.24 8.06 -12.72
N VAL A 25 21.44 7.04 -13.03
CA VAL A 25 19.98 7.06 -12.95
C VAL A 25 19.52 6.03 -11.94
N THR A 26 18.70 6.46 -10.97
CA THR A 26 18.00 5.57 -10.04
C THR A 26 16.49 5.67 -10.28
N ILE A 27 15.79 4.56 -10.08
CA ILE A 27 14.35 4.43 -10.32
C ILE A 27 13.72 3.57 -9.23
N ASP A 28 12.45 3.78 -8.91
CA ASP A 28 11.78 3.07 -7.81
C ASP A 28 10.75 2.03 -8.27
N THR A 29 10.53 1.88 -9.58
CA THR A 29 9.62 0.87 -10.15
C THR A 29 10.20 0.16 -11.38
N GLN A 30 9.82 -1.10 -11.62
CA GLN A 30 10.23 -1.82 -12.84
C GLN A 30 9.69 -1.13 -14.11
N PHE A 31 8.52 -0.51 -14.03
CA PHE A 31 7.96 0.30 -15.11
C PHE A 31 8.94 1.41 -15.55
N LEU A 32 9.46 2.18 -14.59
CA LEU A 32 10.43 3.23 -14.87
C LEU A 32 11.78 2.68 -15.31
N LYS A 33 12.21 1.53 -14.76
CA LYS A 33 13.41 0.83 -15.22
C LYS A 33 13.35 0.47 -16.69
N ASN A 34 12.22 -0.08 -17.13
CA ASN A 34 12.04 -0.47 -18.53
C ASN A 34 12.02 0.73 -19.47
N ARG A 35 11.58 1.90 -18.98
CA ARG A 35 11.50 3.14 -19.77
C ARG A 35 12.82 3.90 -19.82
N PHE A 36 13.53 4.01 -18.70
CA PHE A 36 14.67 4.91 -18.55
C PHE A 36 16.00 4.19 -18.23
N GLY A 37 15.97 2.87 -17.98
CA GLY A 37 17.13 2.12 -17.50
C GLY A 37 17.46 2.46 -16.05
N GLY A 38 18.75 2.38 -15.71
CA GLY A 38 19.25 2.74 -14.39
C GLY A 38 19.19 1.62 -13.34
N VAL A 39 19.57 1.98 -12.12
CA VAL A 39 19.64 1.09 -10.96
C VAL A 39 18.29 1.12 -10.23
N TYR A 40 17.75 -0.07 -9.94
CA TYR A 40 16.52 -0.19 -9.15
C TYR A 40 16.80 0.12 -7.69
N LEU A 41 16.21 1.21 -7.21
CA LEU A 41 16.30 1.76 -5.86
C LEU A 41 14.87 1.95 -5.34
N PRO A 42 14.25 0.91 -4.75
CA PRO A 42 12.89 0.99 -4.25
C PRO A 42 12.79 1.96 -3.08
N ASN A 43 11.61 2.53 -2.85
CA ASN A 43 11.39 3.42 -1.70
C ASN A 43 11.60 2.67 -0.37
N GLY A 44 12.49 3.20 0.47
CA GLY A 44 12.80 2.67 1.79
C GLY A 44 11.68 2.93 2.80
N LYS A 45 11.31 1.90 3.53
CA LYS A 45 10.39 1.95 4.68
C LYS A 45 11.20 2.10 5.96
N ASP A 46 10.86 3.10 6.76
CA ASP A 46 11.40 3.23 8.11
C ASP A 46 10.83 2.10 8.99
N THR A 47 11.57 1.01 9.08
CA THR A 47 11.16 -0.21 9.79
C THR A 47 11.33 -0.08 11.30
N ASP A 48 12.02 0.94 11.79
CA ASP A 48 12.14 1.23 13.22
C ASP A 48 10.93 2.02 13.70
N LEU A 49 10.46 2.99 12.89
CA LEU A 49 9.19 3.67 13.11
C LEU A 49 8.01 2.71 12.93
N PHE A 50 7.99 1.94 11.85
CA PHE A 50 6.99 0.90 11.60
C PHE A 50 7.40 -0.41 12.25
N ASN A 51 7.37 -0.44 13.58
CA ASN A 51 7.73 -1.60 14.38
C ASN A 51 6.49 -2.27 15.02
N PRO A 52 6.15 -3.52 14.65
CA PRO A 52 4.98 -4.22 15.18
C PRO A 52 5.07 -4.53 16.69
N HIS A 53 6.28 -4.61 17.26
CA HIS A 53 6.45 -4.90 18.68
C HIS A 53 6.13 -3.72 19.60
N SER A 54 6.01 -2.51 19.04
CA SER A 54 5.69 -1.29 19.78
C SER A 54 4.22 -1.17 20.17
N TYR A 55 3.35 -2.07 19.67
CA TYR A 55 1.90 -1.94 19.81
C TYR A 55 1.24 -3.28 20.14
N ASP A 56 0.22 -3.24 21.00
CA ASP A 56 -0.72 -4.35 21.14
C ASP A 56 -1.94 -4.11 20.23
N PRO A 57 -2.15 -4.92 19.18
CA PRO A 57 -3.26 -4.76 18.25
C PRO A 57 -4.64 -4.74 18.93
N LYS A 58 -4.83 -5.47 20.04
CA LYS A 58 -6.12 -5.50 20.75
C LYS A 58 -6.41 -4.16 21.43
N THR A 59 -5.43 -3.62 22.15
CA THR A 59 -5.52 -2.30 22.78
C THR A 59 -5.76 -1.20 21.75
N VAL A 60 -5.02 -1.21 20.64
CA VAL A 60 -5.21 -0.21 19.58
C VAL A 60 -6.60 -0.34 18.94
N ARG A 61 -7.08 -1.55 18.63
CA ARG A 61 -8.46 -1.71 18.13
C ARG A 61 -9.49 -1.14 19.09
N LYS A 62 -9.32 -1.31 20.40
CA LYS A 62 -10.20 -0.70 21.40
C LYS A 62 -10.18 0.83 21.34
N GLN A 63 -8.99 1.43 21.25
CA GLN A 63 -8.82 2.89 21.16
C GLN A 63 -9.56 3.50 19.96
N TYR A 64 -9.55 2.81 18.81
CA TYR A 64 -10.20 3.29 17.58
C TYR A 64 -11.63 2.76 17.37
N GLY A 65 -12.22 2.09 18.36
CA GLY A 65 -13.58 1.54 18.25
C GLY A 65 -13.72 0.39 17.24
N LEU A 66 -12.63 -0.36 17.02
CA LEU A 66 -12.51 -1.44 16.05
C LEU A 66 -12.59 -2.85 16.68
N SER A 67 -12.81 -2.96 17.99
CA SER A 67 -12.78 -4.25 18.72
C SER A 67 -13.79 -5.27 18.22
N GLU A 68 -14.96 -4.82 17.79
CA GLU A 68 -16.07 -5.68 17.35
C GLU A 68 -15.94 -6.13 15.89
N TYR A 69 -14.90 -5.67 15.18
CA TYR A 69 -14.79 -5.85 13.74
C TYR A 69 -13.55 -6.61 13.30
N LYS A 70 -13.76 -7.45 12.28
CA LYS A 70 -12.72 -7.96 11.39
C LYS A 70 -12.28 -6.84 10.45
N THR A 71 -11.30 -6.07 10.91
CA THR A 71 -10.72 -4.92 10.20
C THR A 71 -9.87 -5.30 8.99
N LEU A 72 -10.36 -5.01 7.80
CA LEU A 72 -9.53 -4.77 6.62
C LEU A 72 -9.10 -3.32 6.62
N MET A 73 -7.84 -3.02 6.30
CA MET A 73 -7.34 -1.65 6.33
C MET A 73 -6.68 -1.25 5.02
N PHE A 74 -7.12 -0.12 4.48
CA PHE A 74 -6.40 0.60 3.43
C PHE A 74 -5.73 1.83 4.06
N PRO A 75 -4.40 1.82 4.32
CA PRO A 75 -3.73 2.87 5.07
C PRO A 75 -3.45 4.12 4.23
N GLY A 76 -4.52 4.80 3.81
CA GLY A 76 -4.44 6.07 3.10
C GLY A 76 -5.77 6.54 2.53
N ALA A 77 -5.71 7.68 1.86
CA ALA A 77 -6.87 8.29 1.21
C ALA A 77 -7.23 7.50 -0.06
N PRO A 78 -8.49 7.09 -0.24
CA PRO A 78 -8.89 6.32 -1.40
C PRO A 78 -8.86 7.22 -2.65
N ARG A 79 -8.61 6.61 -3.81
CA ARG A 79 -8.66 7.25 -5.14
C ARG A 79 -9.19 6.24 -6.15
N PRO A 80 -9.78 6.66 -7.28
CA PRO A 80 -10.33 5.74 -8.29
C PRO A 80 -9.37 4.63 -8.75
N HIS A 81 -8.07 4.96 -8.93
CA HIS A 81 -7.06 3.97 -9.34
C HIS A 81 -6.59 3.05 -8.21
N LYS A 82 -6.91 3.37 -6.94
CA LYS A 82 -6.58 2.54 -5.77
C LYS A 82 -7.55 1.38 -5.57
N GLY A 83 -8.69 1.36 -6.27
CA GLY A 83 -9.61 0.22 -6.40
C GLY A 83 -10.32 -0.18 -5.11
N VAL A 84 -10.51 0.76 -4.18
CA VAL A 84 -11.20 0.51 -2.92
C VAL A 84 -12.65 0.05 -3.13
N GLU A 85 -13.29 0.47 -4.23
CA GLU A 85 -14.63 0.01 -4.62
C GLU A 85 -14.70 -1.50 -4.78
N ASP A 86 -13.64 -2.13 -5.30
CA ASP A 86 -13.66 -3.55 -5.58
C ASP A 86 -13.67 -4.35 -4.26
N VAL A 87 -13.05 -3.82 -3.19
CA VAL A 87 -13.16 -4.35 -1.83
C VAL A 87 -14.57 -4.13 -1.27
N LEU A 88 -15.17 -2.96 -1.50
CA LEU A 88 -16.52 -2.66 -1.01
C LEU A 88 -17.58 -3.55 -1.68
N VAL A 89 -17.45 -3.82 -2.98
CA VAL A 89 -18.27 -4.79 -3.71
C VAL A 89 -18.06 -6.20 -3.16
N ALA A 90 -16.82 -6.58 -2.84
CA ALA A 90 -16.54 -7.86 -2.19
C ALA A 90 -17.21 -7.97 -0.80
N LEU A 91 -17.24 -6.87 -0.03
CA LEU A 91 -17.93 -6.83 1.26
C LEU A 91 -19.46 -6.93 1.11
N ASP A 92 -20.06 -6.32 0.08
CA ASP A 92 -21.48 -6.53 -0.24
C ASP A 92 -21.79 -8.01 -0.55
N GLN A 93 -20.91 -8.69 -1.28
CA GLN A 93 -21.08 -10.11 -1.62
C GLN A 93 -20.98 -11.02 -0.40
N LEU A 94 -20.01 -10.74 0.48
CA LEU A 94 -19.84 -11.49 1.73
C LEU A 94 -20.98 -11.22 2.71
N ASN A 95 -21.46 -9.98 2.75
CA ASN A 95 -22.54 -9.49 3.62
C ASN A 95 -22.36 -9.91 5.10
N ASP A 96 -21.11 -10.02 5.58
CA ASP A 96 -20.77 -10.35 6.98
C ASP A 96 -20.70 -9.04 7.79
N PRO A 97 -21.64 -8.82 8.74
CA PRO A 97 -21.70 -7.58 9.52
C PRO A 97 -20.49 -7.37 10.43
N SER A 98 -19.65 -8.39 10.66
CA SER A 98 -18.39 -8.25 11.41
C SER A 98 -17.25 -7.64 10.59
N LEU A 99 -17.34 -7.59 9.26
CA LEU A 99 -16.28 -7.02 8.42
C LEU A 99 -16.40 -5.51 8.29
N ARG A 100 -15.27 -4.80 8.40
CA ARG A 100 -15.20 -3.37 8.09
C ARG A 100 -13.94 -3.06 7.30
N LEU A 101 -14.07 -2.20 6.30
CA LEU A 101 -12.96 -1.54 5.65
C LEU A 101 -12.66 -0.23 6.37
N VAL A 102 -11.47 -0.15 6.98
CA VAL A 102 -10.95 1.08 7.55
C VAL A 102 -10.13 1.83 6.51
N ILE A 103 -10.51 3.08 6.25
CA ILE A 103 -9.77 4.02 5.40
C ILE A 103 -9.23 5.17 6.27
N ILE A 104 -8.04 5.67 5.96
CA ILE A 104 -7.39 6.74 6.75
C ILE A 104 -7.16 7.97 5.90
N GLY A 105 -7.73 9.09 6.34
CA GLY A 105 -7.67 10.35 5.64
C GLY A 105 -8.79 10.53 4.63
N GLY A 106 -8.49 11.28 3.57
CA GLY A 106 -9.46 11.65 2.56
C GLY A 106 -8.92 12.72 1.63
N SER A 107 -9.58 12.91 0.48
CA SER A 107 -9.23 14.01 -0.43
C SER A 107 -9.86 15.32 0.05
N PRO A 108 -9.10 16.40 0.23
CA PRO A 108 -9.68 17.74 0.31
C PRO A 108 -9.96 18.32 -1.10
N TYR A 109 -9.59 17.61 -2.17
CA TYR A 109 -9.59 18.12 -3.54
C TYR A 109 -10.70 17.54 -4.42
N ASP A 110 -11.41 16.51 -3.93
CA ASP A 110 -12.49 15.83 -4.65
C ASP A 110 -13.53 15.28 -3.65
N ASN A 111 -14.67 14.82 -4.18
CA ASN A 111 -15.78 14.26 -3.41
C ASN A 111 -15.80 12.72 -3.42
N TYR A 112 -14.68 12.08 -3.77
CA TYR A 112 -14.66 10.64 -4.02
C TYR A 112 -14.98 9.83 -2.77
N ASP A 113 -14.46 10.25 -1.60
CA ASP A 113 -14.76 9.58 -0.33
C ASP A 113 -16.26 9.62 0.00
N ASP A 114 -16.92 10.75 -0.27
CA ASP A 114 -18.33 10.95 0.02
C ASP A 114 -19.18 10.02 -0.85
N MET A 115 -18.82 9.84 -2.12
CA MET A 115 -19.45 8.87 -3.01
C MET A 115 -19.32 7.43 -2.49
N LEU A 116 -18.15 7.07 -1.95
CA LEU A 116 -17.96 5.74 -1.36
C LEU A 116 -18.83 5.55 -0.11
N ILE A 117 -18.91 6.57 0.74
CA ILE A 117 -19.71 6.53 1.98
C ILE A 117 -21.21 6.49 1.67
N GLU A 118 -21.68 7.27 0.70
CA GLU A 118 -23.08 7.29 0.28
C GLU A 118 -23.54 5.90 -0.16
N ARG A 119 -22.70 5.18 -0.92
CA ARG A 119 -23.05 3.88 -1.48
C ARG A 119 -22.74 2.70 -0.55
N TRP A 120 -21.64 2.76 0.21
CA TRP A 120 -21.13 1.62 0.99
C TRP A 120 -20.79 1.98 2.45
N GLY A 121 -21.34 3.07 2.98
CA GLY A 121 -21.02 3.57 4.33
C GLY A 121 -21.18 2.52 5.43
N ARG A 122 -22.09 1.54 5.28
CA ARG A 122 -22.25 0.42 6.22
C ARG A 122 -20.98 -0.42 6.41
N TRP A 123 -20.10 -0.45 5.42
CA TRP A 123 -18.85 -1.21 5.42
C TRP A 123 -17.63 -0.38 5.80
N ILE A 124 -17.74 0.95 5.78
CA ILE A 124 -16.60 1.85 5.88
C ILE A 124 -16.51 2.42 7.30
N ILE A 125 -15.32 2.35 7.88
CA ILE A 125 -14.93 3.18 9.01
C ILE A 125 -13.87 4.15 8.50
N LYS A 126 -14.20 5.44 8.47
CA LYS A 126 -13.27 6.49 8.04
C LYS A 126 -12.60 7.11 9.25
N LEU A 127 -11.27 7.01 9.31
CA LEU A 127 -10.44 7.75 10.25
C LEU A 127 -9.96 9.05 9.60
N PRO A 128 -9.76 10.14 10.36
CA PRO A 128 -9.24 11.39 9.82
C PRO A 128 -7.81 11.23 9.29
N LYS A 129 -7.30 12.25 8.60
CA LYS A 129 -5.89 12.28 8.19
C LYS A 129 -5.03 12.31 9.44
N GLN A 130 -4.00 11.47 9.47
CA GLN A 130 -3.10 11.32 10.61
C GLN A 130 -1.67 11.67 10.20
N PRO A 131 -0.85 12.17 11.14
CA PRO A 131 0.57 12.35 10.91
C PRO A 131 1.25 10.99 10.72
N VAL A 132 2.38 10.96 10.00
CA VAL A 132 3.04 9.71 9.60
C VAL A 132 3.48 8.88 10.82
N GLU A 133 3.84 9.54 11.91
CA GLU A 133 4.29 8.94 13.16
C GLU A 133 3.17 8.17 13.88
N LYS A 134 1.91 8.46 13.56
CA LYS A 134 0.73 7.72 14.08
C LYS A 134 0.31 6.56 13.21
N MET A 135 0.81 6.47 11.98
CA MET A 135 0.42 5.42 11.05
C MET A 135 0.81 4.00 11.52
N PRO A 136 1.99 3.74 12.11
CA PRO A 136 2.32 2.41 12.63
C PRO A 136 1.31 1.93 13.67
N GLU A 137 0.97 2.78 14.64
CA GLU A 137 -0.05 2.51 15.66
C GLU A 137 -1.36 2.09 14.97
N ILE A 138 -1.88 2.89 14.04
CA ILE A 138 -3.15 2.61 13.37
C ILE A 138 -3.09 1.34 12.53
N VAL A 139 -2.03 1.16 11.73
CA VAL A 139 -1.84 -0.05 10.90
C VAL A 139 -1.74 -1.30 11.79
N SER A 140 -1.18 -1.19 12.99
CA SER A 140 -1.15 -2.31 13.96
C SER A 140 -2.54 -2.81 14.35
N ALA A 141 -3.59 -1.99 14.22
CA ALA A 141 -4.97 -2.39 14.49
C ALA A 141 -5.55 -3.33 13.41
N ALA A 142 -5.02 -3.29 12.18
CA ALA A 142 -5.53 -4.06 11.06
C ALA A 142 -5.44 -5.57 11.33
N HIS A 143 -6.45 -6.33 10.91
CA HIS A 143 -6.32 -7.77 10.75
C HIS A 143 -5.67 -8.09 9.40
N VAL A 144 -6.04 -7.35 8.35
CA VAL A 144 -5.50 -7.50 7.00
C VAL A 144 -5.28 -6.10 6.41
N VAL A 145 -4.14 -5.89 5.76
CA VAL A 145 -3.92 -4.70 4.92
C VAL A 145 -4.34 -5.02 3.49
N VAL A 146 -5.18 -4.16 2.91
CA VAL A 146 -5.68 -4.31 1.54
C VAL A 146 -5.09 -3.25 0.62
N VAL A 147 -4.58 -3.67 -0.54
CA VAL A 147 -4.03 -2.77 -1.58
C VAL A 147 -4.62 -3.16 -2.96
N PRO A 148 -5.90 -2.87 -3.21
CA PRO A 148 -6.65 -3.43 -4.34
C PRO A 148 -6.50 -2.60 -5.63
N GLN A 149 -5.27 -2.17 -5.97
CA GLN A 149 -5.07 -1.22 -7.07
C GLN A 149 -5.65 -1.75 -8.40
N ARG A 150 -6.28 -0.84 -9.16
CA ARG A 150 -6.74 -1.14 -10.52
C ARG A 150 -5.58 -1.11 -11.50
N ASP A 151 -5.73 -1.82 -12.61
CA ASP A 151 -4.71 -1.86 -13.66
C ASP A 151 -4.76 -0.61 -14.54
N THR A 152 -4.15 0.46 -14.06
CA THR A 152 -4.01 1.74 -14.77
C THR A 152 -2.52 2.09 -14.90
N LEU A 153 -2.15 2.89 -15.90
CA LEU A 153 -0.76 3.32 -16.09
C LEU A 153 -0.18 3.97 -14.81
N THR A 154 -0.98 4.78 -14.12
CA THR A 154 -0.57 5.38 -12.85
C THR A 154 -0.27 4.34 -11.78
N ALA A 155 -1.08 3.29 -11.67
CA ALA A 155 -0.87 2.23 -10.68
C ALA A 155 0.31 1.32 -11.05
N GLN A 156 0.52 1.04 -12.36
CA GLN A 156 1.66 0.26 -12.85
C GLN A 156 2.99 0.98 -12.62
N ALA A 157 3.02 2.31 -12.77
CA ALA A 157 4.21 3.13 -12.64
C ALA A 157 4.49 3.64 -11.21
N GLN A 158 3.67 3.26 -10.22
CA GLN A 158 3.77 3.77 -8.86
C GLN A 158 4.25 2.71 -7.88
N PHE A 159 5.25 3.06 -7.07
CA PHE A 159 5.66 2.22 -5.95
C PHE A 159 4.57 2.20 -4.84
N PRO A 160 4.10 1.01 -4.41
CA PRO A 160 2.93 0.87 -3.56
C PRO A 160 3.25 1.08 -2.07
N LEU A 161 3.51 2.31 -1.61
CA LEU A 161 3.91 2.58 -0.21
C LEU A 161 2.99 1.97 0.87
N LYS A 162 1.67 1.94 0.63
CA LYS A 162 0.68 1.35 1.55
C LYS A 162 0.88 -0.16 1.76
N LEU A 163 1.42 -0.83 0.74
CA LEU A 163 1.82 -2.23 0.80
C LEU A 163 2.94 -2.41 1.81
N THR A 164 4.00 -1.60 1.69
CA THR A 164 5.16 -1.65 2.59
C THR A 164 4.81 -1.24 4.02
N ASP A 165 3.80 -0.39 4.26
CA ASP A 165 3.28 -0.14 5.61
C ASP A 165 2.75 -1.42 6.26
N GLY A 166 1.96 -2.20 5.52
CA GLY A 166 1.43 -3.49 5.97
C GLY A 166 2.52 -4.54 6.17
N MET A 167 3.47 -4.61 5.23
CA MET A 167 4.63 -5.52 5.35
C MET A 167 5.42 -5.18 6.61
N ALA A 168 5.76 -3.90 6.81
CA ALA A 168 6.53 -3.46 7.96
C ALA A 168 5.79 -3.67 9.29
N MET A 169 4.46 -3.66 9.33
CA MET A 169 3.70 -3.96 10.54
C MET A 169 3.32 -5.44 10.70
N ALA A 170 3.97 -6.32 9.94
CA ALA A 170 3.75 -7.77 9.97
C ALA A 170 2.27 -8.16 9.76
N LYS A 171 1.57 -7.43 8.91
CA LYS A 171 0.16 -7.72 8.61
C LYS A 171 0.04 -8.70 7.45
N PRO A 172 -0.96 -9.60 7.48
CA PRO A 172 -1.41 -10.25 6.26
C PRO A 172 -1.76 -9.20 5.20
N ILE A 173 -1.32 -9.40 3.96
CA ILE A 173 -1.53 -8.47 2.86
C ILE A 173 -2.37 -9.12 1.78
N LEU A 174 -3.48 -8.49 1.44
CA LEU A 174 -4.30 -8.84 0.28
C LEU A 174 -4.20 -7.72 -0.76
N SER A 175 -3.69 -8.04 -1.93
CA SER A 175 -3.40 -7.04 -2.97
C SER A 175 -3.74 -7.58 -4.36
N THR A 176 -3.81 -6.68 -5.34
CA THR A 176 -3.90 -7.06 -6.76
C THR A 176 -2.52 -7.31 -7.35
N ASN A 177 -2.45 -8.09 -8.42
CA ASN A 177 -1.21 -8.33 -9.17
C ASN A 177 -0.90 -7.21 -10.19
N VAL A 178 -0.78 -5.97 -9.72
CA VAL A 178 -0.55 -4.77 -10.56
C VAL A 178 0.82 -4.14 -10.28
N GLY A 179 1.53 -3.73 -11.35
CA GLY A 179 2.84 -3.10 -11.25
C GLY A 179 3.86 -3.99 -10.52
N ASP A 180 4.67 -3.39 -9.66
CA ASP A 180 5.70 -4.09 -8.89
C ASP A 180 5.15 -4.95 -7.73
N ILE A 181 3.84 -4.90 -7.43
CA ILE A 181 3.27 -5.61 -6.27
C ILE A 181 3.63 -7.10 -6.23
N PRO A 182 3.51 -7.88 -7.32
CA PRO A 182 3.85 -9.30 -7.31
C PRO A 182 5.29 -9.58 -6.92
N ASP A 183 6.24 -8.75 -7.38
CA ASP A 183 7.66 -8.90 -7.06
C ASP A 183 7.97 -8.47 -5.63
N ILE A 184 7.30 -7.39 -5.17
CA ILE A 184 7.46 -6.89 -3.80
C ILE A 184 6.96 -7.92 -2.77
N LEU A 185 5.78 -8.51 -3.00
CA LEU A 185 5.23 -9.52 -2.09
C LEU A 185 5.84 -10.90 -2.32
N ASN A 186 6.15 -11.29 -3.55
CA ASN A 186 6.49 -12.67 -3.89
C ASN A 186 5.46 -13.64 -3.27
N HIS A 187 5.89 -14.58 -2.42
CA HIS A 187 5.01 -15.53 -1.73
C HIS A 187 4.50 -15.03 -0.37
N THR A 188 4.84 -13.81 0.06
CA THR A 188 4.51 -13.27 1.39
C THR A 188 3.21 -12.47 1.43
N GLY A 189 2.42 -12.50 0.36
CA GLY A 189 1.08 -11.91 0.34
C GLY A 189 0.08 -12.74 -0.43
N TYR A 190 -1.17 -12.27 -0.44
CA TYR A 190 -2.26 -12.84 -1.20
C TYR A 190 -2.55 -11.95 -2.40
N LEU A 191 -2.39 -12.51 -3.60
CA LEU A 191 -2.63 -11.80 -4.85
C LEU A 191 -3.94 -12.26 -5.48
N VAL A 192 -4.68 -11.29 -6.01
CA VAL A 192 -5.87 -11.49 -6.85
C VAL A 192 -5.72 -10.69 -8.14
N ALA A 193 -6.52 -11.01 -9.15
CA ALA A 193 -6.58 -10.19 -10.36
C ALA A 193 -7.15 -8.77 -10.04
N PRO A 194 -6.71 -7.70 -10.71
CA PRO A 194 -7.36 -6.40 -10.64
C PRO A 194 -8.81 -6.50 -11.13
N ASN A 195 -9.65 -5.56 -10.70
CA ASN A 195 -11.05 -5.48 -11.13
C ASN A 195 -11.87 -6.76 -10.85
N SER A 196 -11.47 -7.53 -9.84
CA SER A 196 -12.08 -8.84 -9.51
C SER A 196 -12.62 -8.90 -8.08
N PRO A 197 -13.74 -8.22 -7.76
CA PRO A 197 -14.38 -8.28 -6.46
C PRO A 197 -14.67 -9.71 -5.95
N ASN A 198 -15.02 -10.63 -6.85
CA ASN A 198 -15.29 -12.03 -6.47
C ASN A 198 -14.04 -12.71 -5.88
N GLN A 199 -12.86 -12.50 -6.50
CA GLN A 199 -11.61 -13.05 -5.97
C GLN A 199 -11.22 -12.39 -4.65
N LEU A 200 -11.49 -11.09 -4.50
CA LEU A 200 -11.32 -10.38 -3.22
C LEU A 200 -12.22 -11.01 -2.15
N ALA A 201 -13.50 -11.23 -2.42
CA ALA A 201 -14.44 -11.83 -1.48
C ALA A 201 -13.98 -13.23 -1.03
N ASP A 202 -13.63 -14.09 -1.98
CA ASP A 202 -13.13 -15.44 -1.72
C ASP A 202 -11.85 -15.40 -0.86
N LYS A 203 -10.93 -14.50 -1.19
CA LYS A 203 -9.66 -14.41 -0.47
C LYS A 203 -9.81 -13.80 0.92
N ILE A 204 -10.69 -12.80 1.10
CA ILE A 204 -11.04 -12.24 2.41
C ILE A 204 -11.61 -13.34 3.31
N LYS A 205 -12.59 -14.10 2.80
CA LYS A 205 -13.19 -15.23 3.53
C LYS A 205 -12.13 -16.26 3.91
N TRP A 206 -11.27 -16.64 2.96
CA TRP A 206 -10.20 -17.59 3.21
C TRP A 206 -9.22 -17.09 4.27
N ILE A 207 -8.79 -15.83 4.21
CA ILE A 207 -7.83 -15.25 5.17
C ILE A 207 -8.41 -15.29 6.59
N PHE A 208 -9.67 -14.89 6.79
CA PHE A 208 -10.27 -14.91 8.11
C PHE A 208 -10.58 -16.32 8.63
N ASN A 209 -10.80 -17.30 7.75
CA ASN A 209 -10.94 -18.70 8.14
C ASN A 209 -9.60 -19.38 8.46
N ASN A 210 -8.48 -18.85 7.95
CA ASN A 210 -7.13 -19.37 8.12
C ASN A 210 -6.20 -18.29 8.70
N PHE A 211 -6.68 -17.57 9.72
CA PHE A 211 -6.03 -16.33 10.16
C PHE A 211 -4.64 -16.54 10.77
N GLU A 212 -4.38 -17.71 11.37
CA GLU A 212 -3.04 -18.07 11.86
C GLU A 212 -2.05 -18.16 10.69
N GLU A 213 -2.36 -18.93 9.64
CA GLU A 213 -1.52 -19.00 8.42
C GLU A 213 -1.36 -17.62 7.77
N ALA A 214 -2.43 -16.82 7.74
CA ALA A 214 -2.35 -15.47 7.23
C ALA A 214 -1.41 -14.58 8.05
N SER A 215 -1.41 -14.73 9.37
CA SER A 215 -0.53 -13.99 10.29
C SER A 215 0.93 -14.40 10.11
N ASP A 216 1.21 -15.70 9.95
CA ASP A 216 2.55 -16.20 9.65
C ASP A 216 3.07 -15.64 8.33
N ARG A 217 2.21 -15.57 7.30
CA ARG A 217 2.56 -14.94 6.03
C ARG A 217 2.86 -13.45 6.20
N GLY A 218 2.15 -12.75 7.08
CA GLY A 218 2.44 -11.36 7.48
C GLY A 218 3.82 -11.20 8.14
N LEU A 219 4.23 -12.16 8.98
CA LEU A 219 5.58 -12.17 9.56
C LEU A 219 6.66 -12.36 8.48
N GLN A 220 6.42 -13.21 7.48
CA GLN A 220 7.32 -13.35 6.33
C GLN A 220 7.38 -12.06 5.50
N ALA A 221 6.25 -11.36 5.33
CA ALA A 221 6.20 -10.07 4.65
C ALA A 221 7.04 -9.02 5.38
N ARG A 222 7.01 -9.00 6.72
CA ARG A 222 7.88 -8.15 7.54
C ARG A 222 9.35 -8.46 7.31
N LYS A 223 9.74 -9.74 7.42
CA LYS A 223 11.13 -10.15 7.19
C LYS A 223 11.64 -9.66 5.84
N ARG A 224 10.86 -9.90 4.79
CA ARG A 224 11.15 -9.41 3.43
C ARG A 224 11.23 -7.89 3.34
N CYS A 225 10.36 -7.17 4.03
CA CYS A 225 10.38 -5.70 4.08
C CYS A 225 11.68 -5.18 4.70
N VAL A 226 12.11 -5.76 5.82
CA VAL A 226 13.36 -5.35 6.49
C VAL A 226 14.57 -5.63 5.61
N GLU A 227 14.61 -6.80 4.96
CA GLU A 227 15.73 -7.23 4.14
C GLU A 227 15.88 -6.43 2.82
N LEU A 228 14.76 -6.07 2.17
CA LEU A 228 14.79 -5.56 0.79
C LEU A 228 14.20 -4.17 0.62
N TYR A 229 13.39 -3.69 1.56
CA TYR A 229 12.61 -2.46 1.43
C TYR A 229 12.72 -1.56 2.65
N SER A 230 13.68 -1.79 3.56
CA SER A 230 13.97 -0.87 4.66
C SER A 230 14.75 0.33 4.16
N VAL A 231 14.79 1.40 4.97
CA VAL A 231 15.69 2.53 4.72
C VAL A 231 17.15 2.06 4.64
N ASP A 232 17.57 1.11 5.47
CA ASP A 232 18.92 0.55 5.44
C ASP A 232 19.20 -0.21 4.13
N ALA A 233 18.26 -1.04 3.66
CA ALA A 233 18.39 -1.76 2.39
C ALA A 233 18.48 -0.78 1.20
N MET A 234 17.63 0.27 1.20
CA MET A 234 17.69 1.33 0.20
C MET A 234 19.02 2.09 0.26
N ALA A 235 19.49 2.45 1.47
CA ALA A 235 20.73 3.19 1.67
C ALA A 235 21.96 2.41 1.18
N ALA A 236 21.99 1.09 1.38
CA ALA A 236 23.07 0.24 0.87
C ALA A 236 23.17 0.28 -0.66
N ILE A 237 22.02 0.20 -1.36
CA ILE A 237 21.96 0.30 -2.83
C ILE A 237 22.43 1.69 -3.27
N LEU A 238 21.87 2.75 -2.66
CA LEU A 238 22.21 4.13 -3.01
C LEU A 238 23.71 4.42 -2.78
N SER A 239 24.28 3.94 -1.67
CA SER A 239 25.71 4.09 -1.39
C SER A 239 26.57 3.42 -2.47
N SER A 240 26.18 2.23 -2.94
CA SER A 240 26.90 1.56 -4.03
C SER A 240 26.85 2.36 -5.33
N VAL A 241 25.73 3.02 -5.64
CA VAL A 241 25.61 3.87 -6.83
C VAL A 241 26.53 5.08 -6.70
N ILE A 242 26.47 5.80 -5.57
CA ILE A 242 27.28 7.00 -5.33
C ILE A 242 28.77 6.67 -5.34
N SER A 243 29.20 5.56 -4.74
CA SER A 243 30.61 5.15 -4.72
C SER A 243 31.14 4.70 -6.08
N SER A 244 30.27 4.47 -7.07
CA SER A 244 30.65 4.09 -8.44
C SER A 244 30.74 5.27 -9.41
N LEU A 245 30.38 6.48 -8.97
CA LEU A 245 30.54 7.74 -9.70
C LEU A 245 31.96 8.29 -9.54
#